data_AF-A0A4V2S436-F1
#
_entry.id   AF-A0A4V2S436-F1
#
_cell.length_a   1.000
_cell.length_b   1.000
_cell.length_c   1.000
_cell.angle_alpha   90.00
_cell.angle_beta   90.00
_cell.angle_gamma   90.00
#
_symmetry.space_group_name_H-M   'P 1'
#
loop_
_entity.id
_entity.type
_entity.pdbx_description
1 polymer ?
#
loop_
_entity_poly.entity_id
_entity_poly.type
_entity_poly.pdbx_seq_one_letter_code
_entity_poly.pdbx_strand_id
1 'polypeptide(L)'
;MAKRNNSLVGCLFLLFPITVAAELVFQGLHWMFTQGLPVTLTLLALLVIDFAVRFQRTRKRVRELTEDLETRVKRVRAVEERANRAIRRIVADRPRVDSSVKKLTDLRQTMRGEIHFHVLTQEHNTSRLAGDSWHGHMHDAIGARRDFSGEIKSFGRYVGELESVKRGRPTSAIRQAKQTVDHLRQMSAELQREIDRSRSSLDSHNNQTKLLKEHIRDRCGGRGQRWYLELEQRTAARKPRTTRS
;
A
#
# COMPACT_ATOMS: atom_id res chain seq x y z
N MET A 1 -53.03 89.80 -45.96
CA MET A 1 -52.10 88.67 -46.19
C MET A 1 -51.49 88.24 -44.87
N ALA A 2 -52.04 87.20 -44.24
CA ALA A 2 -51.55 86.65 -42.97
C ALA A 2 -50.50 85.56 -43.27
N LYS A 3 -49.21 85.91 -43.15
CA LYS A 3 -48.10 84.95 -43.33
C LYS A 3 -47.94 84.15 -42.03
N ARG A 4 -48.52 82.95 -42.07
CA ARG A 4 -48.69 81.98 -40.99
C ARG A 4 -47.34 81.52 -40.43
N ASN A 5 -47.17 81.60 -39.10
CA ASN A 5 -46.02 81.15 -38.31
C ASN A 5 -45.88 79.61 -38.29
N ASN A 6 -45.76 78.97 -39.45
CA ASN A 6 -45.67 77.51 -39.57
C ASN A 6 -44.24 76.96 -39.32
N SER A 7 -43.22 77.81 -39.24
CA SER A 7 -41.82 77.38 -39.03
C SER A 7 -41.52 76.95 -37.59
N LEU A 8 -42.22 77.51 -36.61
CA LEU A 8 -41.98 77.18 -35.18
C LEU A 8 -42.62 75.85 -34.79
N VAL A 9 -43.78 75.52 -35.37
CA VAL A 9 -44.47 74.25 -35.12
C VAL A 9 -43.67 73.07 -35.69
N GLY A 10 -43.07 73.22 -36.87
CA GLY A 10 -42.21 72.18 -37.47
C GLY A 10 -40.94 71.89 -36.67
N CYS A 11 -40.27 72.91 -36.11
CA CYS A 11 -39.11 72.71 -35.24
C CYS A 11 -39.48 72.04 -33.90
N LEU A 12 -40.64 72.37 -33.33
CA LEU A 12 -41.14 71.72 -32.10
C LEU A 12 -41.41 70.22 -32.29
N PHE A 13 -41.96 69.84 -33.45
CA PHE A 13 -42.19 68.42 -33.77
C PHE A 13 -40.90 67.62 -34.02
N LEU A 14 -39.80 68.27 -34.41
CA LEU A 14 -38.49 67.62 -34.56
C LEU A 14 -37.71 67.51 -33.24
N LEU A 15 -37.88 68.45 -32.32
CA LEU A 15 -37.20 68.45 -31.02
C LEU A 15 -37.84 67.48 -30.01
N PHE A 16 -39.15 67.24 -30.13
CA PHE A 16 -39.87 66.31 -29.25
C PHE A 16 -39.35 64.86 -29.29
N PRO A 17 -39.17 64.19 -30.46
CA PRO A 17 -38.64 62.83 -30.49
C PRO A 17 -37.18 62.75 -30.03
N ILE A 18 -36.39 63.82 -30.23
CA ILE A 18 -35.00 63.87 -29.77
C ILE A 18 -34.94 63.95 -28.24
N THR A 19 -35.79 64.78 -27.62
CA THR A 19 -35.86 64.89 -26.15
C THR A 19 -36.38 63.61 -25.52
N VAL A 20 -37.41 62.97 -26.08
CA VAL A 20 -37.91 61.66 -25.61
C VAL A 20 -36.85 60.56 -25.77
N ALA A 21 -36.13 60.53 -26.89
CA ALA A 21 -35.04 59.57 -27.10
C ALA A 21 -33.88 59.81 -26.12
N ALA A 22 -33.53 61.07 -25.84
CA ALA A 22 -32.52 61.41 -24.85
C ALA A 22 -32.95 60.98 -23.43
N GLU A 23 -34.20 61.23 -23.03
CA GLU A 23 -34.77 60.82 -21.75
C GLU A 23 -34.72 59.29 -21.57
N LEU A 24 -35.09 58.53 -22.61
CA LEU A 24 -35.02 57.06 -22.59
C LEU A 24 -33.58 56.54 -22.50
N VAL A 25 -32.63 57.18 -23.19
CA VAL A 25 -31.20 56.84 -23.08
C VAL A 25 -30.67 57.17 -21.67
N PHE A 26 -31.06 58.31 -21.10
CA PHE A 26 -30.69 58.68 -19.74
C PHE A 26 -31.29 57.74 -18.69
N GLN A 27 -32.54 57.29 -18.85
CA GLN A 27 -33.16 56.30 -17.96
C GLN A 27 -32.49 54.92 -18.09
N GLY A 28 -32.13 54.50 -19.30
CA GLY A 28 -31.39 53.26 -19.53
C GLY A 28 -29.98 53.28 -18.91
N LEU A 29 -29.25 54.38 -19.09
CA LEU A 29 -27.96 54.60 -18.44
C LEU A 29 -28.11 54.69 -16.92
N HIS A 30 -29.11 55.42 -16.42
CA HIS A 30 -29.39 55.53 -15.00
C HIS A 30 -29.66 54.15 -14.41
N TRP A 31 -30.55 53.33 -15.00
CA TRP A 31 -30.79 51.96 -14.56
C TRP A 31 -29.53 51.09 -14.61
N MET A 32 -28.73 51.19 -15.67
CA MET A 32 -27.47 50.47 -15.78
C MET A 32 -26.47 50.86 -14.68
N PHE A 33 -26.38 52.14 -14.32
CA PHE A 33 -25.50 52.63 -13.26
C PHE A 33 -26.05 52.37 -11.85
N THR A 34 -27.35 52.50 -11.62
CA THR A 34 -27.98 52.34 -10.30
C THR A 34 -28.31 50.90 -9.94
N GLN A 35 -28.57 50.03 -10.93
CA GLN A 35 -29.01 48.65 -10.72
C GLN A 35 -28.03 47.64 -11.34
N GLY A 36 -27.61 47.84 -12.58
CA GLY A 36 -26.75 46.87 -13.30
C GLY A 36 -25.31 46.79 -12.78
N LEU A 37 -24.67 47.93 -12.59
CA LEU A 37 -23.28 48.05 -12.11
C LEU A 37 -23.09 47.52 -10.68
N PRO A 38 -23.94 47.88 -9.69
CA PRO A 38 -23.81 47.32 -8.35
C PRO A 38 -24.07 45.81 -8.30
N VAL A 39 -25.01 45.26 -9.07
CA VAL A 39 -25.27 43.81 -9.13
C VAL A 39 -24.08 43.06 -9.74
N THR A 40 -23.52 43.55 -10.85
CA THR A 40 -22.34 42.93 -11.48
C THR A 40 -21.10 42.98 -10.60
N LEU A 41 -20.85 44.11 -9.92
CA LEU A 41 -19.77 44.23 -8.94
C LEU A 41 -19.97 43.28 -7.74
N THR A 42 -21.20 43.12 -7.27
CA THR A 42 -21.52 42.18 -6.18
C THR A 42 -21.26 40.73 -6.60
N LEU A 43 -21.70 40.33 -7.80
CA LEU A 43 -21.43 38.99 -8.34
C LEU A 43 -19.92 38.73 -8.53
N LEU A 44 -19.18 39.72 -9.04
CA LEU A 44 -17.73 39.64 -9.18
C LEU A 44 -17.06 39.50 -7.81
N ALA A 45 -17.49 40.29 -6.81
CA ALA A 45 -16.98 40.20 -5.45
C ALA A 45 -17.25 38.81 -4.85
N LEU A 46 -18.45 38.25 -5.04
CA LEU A 46 -18.79 36.88 -4.61
C LEU A 46 -17.92 35.83 -5.29
N LEU A 47 -17.64 35.95 -6.59
CA LEU A 47 -16.73 35.06 -7.32
C LEU A 47 -15.30 35.15 -6.79
N VAL A 48 -14.81 36.37 -6.52
CA VAL A 48 -13.47 36.58 -5.94
C VAL A 48 -13.40 36.00 -4.53
N ILE A 49 -14.44 36.17 -3.72
CA ILE A 49 -14.52 35.59 -2.37
C ILE A 49 -14.54 34.05 -2.45
N ASP A 50 -15.39 33.45 -3.28
CA ASP A 50 -15.43 31.98 -3.46
C ASP A 50 -14.07 31.45 -3.95
N PHE A 51 -13.44 32.13 -4.90
CA PHE A 51 -12.10 31.79 -5.37
C PHE A 51 -11.06 31.90 -4.24
N ALA A 52 -11.05 32.99 -3.48
CA ALA A 52 -10.13 33.18 -2.36
C ALA A 52 -10.31 32.12 -1.27
N VAL A 53 -11.56 31.77 -0.94
CA VAL A 53 -11.89 30.70 0.03
C VAL A 53 -11.42 29.34 -0.49
N ARG A 54 -11.67 29.00 -1.76
CA ARG A 54 -11.19 27.75 -2.37
C ARG A 54 -9.67 27.69 -2.39
N PHE A 55 -9.00 28.79 -2.71
CA PHE A 55 -7.55 28.90 -2.73
C PHE A 55 -6.95 28.71 -1.34
N GLN A 56 -7.50 29.37 -0.31
CA GLN A 56 -7.06 29.21 1.08
C GLN A 56 -7.27 27.78 1.60
N ARG A 57 -8.44 27.17 1.33
CA ARG A 57 -8.72 25.78 1.71
C ARG A 57 -7.72 24.80 1.07
N THR A 58 -7.41 25.00 -0.21
CA THR A 58 -6.42 24.18 -0.92
C THR A 58 -5.03 24.34 -0.32
N ARG A 59 -4.62 25.58 -0.02
CA ARG A 59 -3.32 25.87 0.59
C ARG A 59 -3.18 25.26 1.99
N LYS A 60 -4.25 25.30 2.80
CA LYS A 60 -4.30 24.66 4.12
C LYS A 60 -4.15 23.14 4.00
N ARG A 61 -4.91 22.49 3.11
CA ARG A 61 -4.79 21.04 2.85
C ARG A 61 -3.39 20.63 2.41
N VAL A 62 -2.77 21.37 1.50
CA VAL A 62 -1.39 21.07 1.04
C VAL A 62 -0.40 21.17 2.20
N ARG A 63 -0.56 22.16 3.09
CA ARG A 63 0.32 22.31 4.26
C ARG A 63 0.17 21.13 5.21
N GLU A 64 -1.05 20.77 5.57
CA GLU A 64 -1.36 19.61 6.43
C GLU A 64 -0.82 18.30 5.84
N LEU A 65 -1.01 18.07 4.54
CA LEU A 65 -0.48 16.88 3.85
C LEU A 65 1.05 16.91 3.68
N THR A 66 1.68 18.07 3.63
CA THR A 66 3.16 18.13 3.57
C THR A 66 3.76 17.84 4.94
N GLU A 67 3.09 18.27 6.01
CA GLU A 67 3.50 18.01 7.39
C GLU A 67 3.31 16.52 7.78
N ASP A 68 2.18 15.91 7.42
CA ASP A 68 1.94 14.47 7.65
C ASP A 68 2.80 13.56 6.75
N LEU A 69 3.41 14.10 5.68
CA LEU A 69 4.32 13.33 4.81
C LEU A 69 5.53 12.80 5.60
N GLU A 70 6.14 13.63 6.46
CA GLU A 70 7.31 13.22 7.24
C GLU A 70 6.96 12.09 8.22
N THR A 71 5.82 12.22 8.91
CA THR A 71 5.31 11.21 9.84
C THR A 71 5.01 9.89 9.12
N ARG A 72 4.45 9.93 7.92
CA ARG A 72 4.22 8.73 7.09
C ARG A 72 5.51 8.10 6.62
N VAL A 73 6.50 8.89 6.20
CA VAL A 73 7.83 8.37 5.86
C VAL A 73 8.46 7.66 7.06
N LYS A 74 8.36 8.22 8.26
CA LYS A 74 8.83 7.56 9.50
C LYS A 74 8.12 6.23 9.77
N ARG A 75 6.79 6.18 9.62
CA ARG A 75 6.01 4.94 9.77
C ARG A 75 6.46 3.86 8.77
N VAL A 76 6.61 4.23 7.51
CA VAL A 76 7.05 3.32 6.45
C VAL A 76 8.45 2.78 6.74
N ARG A 77 9.39 3.62 7.17
CA ARG A 77 10.75 3.19 7.57
C ARG A 77 10.73 2.22 8.75
N ALA A 78 9.89 2.46 9.76
CA ALA A 78 9.79 1.56 10.90
C ALA A 78 9.29 0.16 10.49
N VAL A 79 8.32 0.10 9.59
CA VAL A 79 7.81 -1.17 9.06
C VAL A 79 8.80 -1.84 8.10
N GLU A 80 9.52 -1.05 7.30
CA GLU A 80 10.63 -1.51 6.45
C GLU A 80 11.71 -2.19 7.28
N GLU A 81 12.16 -1.55 8.37
CA GLU A 81 13.16 -2.14 9.26
C GLU A 81 12.69 -3.45 9.88
N ARG A 82 11.41 -3.52 10.28
CA ARG A 82 10.82 -4.74 10.83
C ARG A 82 10.81 -5.86 9.79
N ALA A 83 10.41 -5.57 8.56
CA ALA A 83 10.44 -6.52 7.44
C ALA A 83 11.88 -6.98 7.14
N ASN A 84 12.83 -6.05 7.09
CA ASN A 84 14.25 -6.36 6.86
C ASN A 84 14.86 -7.18 8.00
N ARG A 85 14.46 -6.96 9.26
CA ARG A 85 14.89 -7.81 10.39
C ARG A 85 14.33 -9.22 10.27
N ALA A 86 13.05 -9.37 9.95
CA ALA A 86 12.43 -10.68 9.79
C ALA A 86 13.05 -11.48 8.61
N ILE A 87 13.30 -10.81 7.48
CA ILE A 87 13.95 -11.44 6.33
C ILE A 87 15.42 -11.78 6.60
N ARG A 88 16.17 -10.92 7.29
CA ARG A 88 17.55 -11.24 7.67
C ARG A 88 17.65 -12.51 8.51
N ARG A 89 16.67 -12.77 9.38
CA ARG A 89 16.63 -14.02 10.17
C ARG A 89 16.46 -15.26 9.28
N ILE A 90 15.47 -15.27 8.39
CA ILE A 90 15.26 -16.44 7.50
C ILE A 90 16.45 -16.66 6.54
N VAL A 91 17.06 -15.58 6.06
CA VAL A 91 18.23 -15.65 5.18
C VAL A 91 19.45 -16.17 5.93
N ALA A 92 19.69 -15.68 7.16
CA ALA A 92 20.81 -16.13 7.98
C ALA A 92 20.67 -17.60 8.40
N ASP A 93 19.46 -18.08 8.59
CA ASP A 93 19.23 -19.48 8.94
C ASP A 93 19.32 -20.42 7.74
N ARG A 94 19.06 -19.95 6.50
CA ARG A 94 18.99 -20.79 5.29
C ARG A 94 20.17 -21.77 5.13
N PRO A 95 21.45 -21.34 5.24
CA PRO A 95 22.58 -22.25 5.11
C PRO A 95 22.58 -23.40 6.13
N ARG A 96 22.04 -23.19 7.33
CA ARG A 96 21.96 -24.23 8.38
C ARG A 96 20.99 -25.34 8.00
N VAL A 97 19.97 -25.05 7.20
CA VAL A 97 19.04 -26.08 6.75
C VAL A 97 19.42 -26.67 5.43
N ASP A 98 20.02 -25.90 4.52
CA ASP A 98 20.61 -26.49 3.33
C ASP A 98 21.69 -27.53 3.72
N SER A 99 22.49 -27.24 4.75
CA SER A 99 23.42 -28.21 5.33
C SER A 99 22.71 -29.36 6.06
N SER A 100 21.59 -29.11 6.74
CA SER A 100 20.77 -30.16 7.36
C SER A 100 20.16 -31.11 6.32
N VAL A 101 19.65 -30.60 5.19
CA VAL A 101 19.18 -31.38 4.03
C VAL A 101 20.28 -32.31 3.53
N LYS A 102 21.49 -31.79 3.36
CA LYS A 102 22.66 -32.59 2.97
C LYS A 102 22.96 -33.66 4.01
N LYS A 103 23.04 -33.30 5.29
CA LYS A 103 23.27 -34.24 6.39
C LYS A 103 22.25 -35.38 6.44
N LEU A 104 20.95 -35.07 6.31
CA LEU A 104 19.88 -36.07 6.30
C LEU A 104 19.99 -37.01 5.09
N THR A 105 20.40 -36.48 3.95
CA THR A 105 20.66 -37.27 2.73
C THR A 105 21.83 -38.22 2.95
N ASP A 106 22.95 -37.70 3.45
CA ASP A 106 24.18 -38.46 3.72
C ASP A 106 23.94 -39.56 4.76
N LEU A 107 23.22 -39.24 5.85
CA LEU A 107 22.83 -40.20 6.90
C LEU A 107 22.02 -41.38 6.32
N ARG A 108 21.04 -41.10 5.45
CA ARG A 108 20.24 -42.15 4.81
C ARG A 108 21.04 -43.03 3.86
N GLN A 109 22.04 -42.46 3.18
CA GLN A 109 22.88 -43.22 2.25
C GLN A 109 23.89 -44.10 2.98
N THR A 110 24.49 -43.59 4.05
CA THR A 110 25.58 -44.23 4.79
C THR A 110 25.10 -45.21 5.87
N MET A 111 24.01 -44.90 6.58
CA MET A 111 23.56 -45.70 7.71
C MET A 111 22.42 -46.65 7.32
N ARG A 112 22.70 -47.96 7.40
CA ARG A 112 21.74 -49.04 7.15
C ARG A 112 21.72 -50.04 8.30
N GLY A 113 20.55 -50.61 8.59
CA GLY A 113 20.38 -51.65 9.60
C GLY A 113 20.00 -51.14 10.99
N GLU A 114 19.69 -52.09 11.89
CA GLU A 114 19.15 -51.80 13.22
C GLU A 114 20.15 -51.10 14.17
N ILE A 115 21.46 -51.29 13.94
CA ILE A 115 22.53 -50.73 14.77
C ILE A 115 22.44 -49.19 14.84
N HIS A 116 22.01 -48.55 13.76
CA HIS A 116 21.93 -47.09 13.66
C HIS A 116 20.57 -46.51 14.07
N PHE A 117 19.62 -47.33 14.53
CA PHE A 117 18.26 -46.88 14.85
C PHE A 117 18.24 -45.67 15.79
N HIS A 118 19.03 -45.69 16.87
CA HIS A 118 18.99 -44.61 17.86
C HIS A 118 19.45 -43.28 17.24
N VAL A 119 20.57 -43.28 16.51
CA VAL A 119 21.10 -42.11 15.81
C VAL A 119 20.08 -41.54 14.83
N LEU A 120 19.46 -42.41 14.01
CA LEU A 120 18.47 -41.96 13.02
C LEU A 120 17.22 -41.36 13.69
N THR A 121 16.74 -41.94 14.79
CA THR A 121 15.58 -41.38 15.52
C THR A 121 15.89 -40.05 16.21
N GLN A 122 17.11 -39.89 16.75
CA GLN A 122 17.58 -38.63 17.33
C GLN A 122 17.65 -37.54 16.25
N GLU A 123 18.25 -37.85 15.10
CA GLU A 123 18.36 -36.92 13.97
C GLU A 123 16.99 -36.56 13.39
N HIS A 124 16.05 -37.50 13.30
CA HIS A 124 14.67 -37.20 12.91
C HIS A 124 14.02 -36.21 13.89
N ASN A 125 14.18 -36.39 15.20
CA ASN A 125 13.61 -35.46 16.17
C ASN A 125 14.26 -34.07 16.10
N THR A 126 15.58 -34.00 15.99
CA THR A 126 16.33 -32.76 15.84
C THR A 126 15.89 -32.01 14.58
N SER A 127 15.78 -32.72 13.46
CA SER A 127 15.30 -32.15 12.20
C SER A 127 13.86 -31.65 12.32
N ARG A 128 12.95 -32.42 12.92
CA ARG A 128 11.57 -31.96 13.18
C ARG A 128 11.53 -30.66 13.98
N LEU A 129 12.30 -30.55 15.07
CA LEU A 129 12.37 -29.34 15.89
C LEU A 129 12.96 -28.14 15.12
N ALA A 130 13.96 -28.38 14.29
CA ALA A 130 14.51 -27.34 13.41
C ALA A 130 13.46 -26.83 12.42
N GLY A 131 12.68 -27.75 11.82
CA GLY A 131 11.56 -27.42 10.95
C GLY A 131 10.49 -26.58 11.66
N ASP A 132 10.11 -26.93 12.89
CA ASP A 132 9.13 -26.17 13.69
C ASP A 132 9.61 -24.73 13.95
N SER A 133 10.87 -24.56 14.37
CA SER A 133 11.48 -23.23 14.58
C SER A 133 11.46 -22.39 13.31
N TRP A 134 11.75 -23.02 12.17
CA TRP A 134 11.76 -22.39 10.86
C TRP A 134 10.38 -21.96 10.38
N HIS A 135 9.36 -22.78 10.62
CA HIS A 135 7.98 -22.40 10.37
C HIS A 135 7.61 -21.13 11.16
N GLY A 136 8.09 -20.98 12.39
CA GLY A 136 7.95 -19.76 13.19
C GLY A 136 8.59 -18.54 12.50
N HIS A 137 9.86 -18.63 12.12
CA HIS A 137 10.55 -17.53 11.45
C HIS A 137 9.92 -17.15 10.10
N MET A 138 9.45 -18.15 9.34
CA MET A 138 8.72 -17.93 8.09
C MET A 138 7.38 -17.24 8.31
N HIS A 139 6.64 -17.62 9.35
CA HIS A 139 5.38 -16.98 9.70
C HIS A 139 5.59 -15.49 10.03
N ASP A 140 6.62 -15.18 10.84
CA ASP A 140 6.99 -13.81 11.18
C ASP A 140 7.39 -13.00 9.94
N ALA A 141 8.18 -13.59 9.03
CA ALA A 141 8.59 -12.95 7.78
C ALA A 141 7.40 -12.65 6.85
N ILE A 142 6.47 -13.60 6.72
CA ILE A 142 5.24 -13.42 5.93
C ILE A 142 4.36 -12.32 6.54
N GLY A 143 4.20 -12.32 7.87
CA GLY A 143 3.47 -11.28 8.59
C GLY A 143 4.08 -9.90 8.39
N ALA A 144 5.39 -9.76 8.63
CA ALA A 144 6.10 -8.50 8.46
C ALA A 144 6.03 -7.96 7.02
N ARG A 145 6.13 -8.84 6.00
CA ARG A 145 5.94 -8.45 4.60
C ARG A 145 4.52 -7.97 4.32
N ARG A 146 3.51 -8.64 4.88
CA ARG A 146 2.10 -8.24 4.70
C ARG A 146 1.87 -6.83 5.24
N ASP A 147 2.36 -6.54 6.44
CA ASP A 147 2.29 -5.22 7.06
C ASP A 147 3.00 -4.18 6.18
N PHE A 148 4.22 -4.49 5.72
CA PHE A 148 5.00 -3.62 4.84
C PHE A 148 4.29 -3.32 3.52
N SER A 149 3.71 -4.32 2.87
CA SER A 149 2.95 -4.14 1.63
C SER A 149 1.69 -3.29 1.86
N GLY A 150 1.01 -3.50 2.99
CA GLY A 150 -0.13 -2.68 3.40
C GLY A 150 0.25 -1.20 3.56
N GLU A 151 1.37 -0.92 4.23
CA GLU A 151 1.89 0.43 4.41
C GLU A 151 2.34 1.08 3.10
N ILE A 152 3.01 0.34 2.21
CA ILE A 152 3.37 0.84 0.87
C ILE A 152 2.12 1.24 0.09
N LYS A 153 1.06 0.44 0.14
CA LYS A 153 -0.21 0.74 -0.52
C LYS A 153 -0.88 1.97 0.10
N SER A 154 -0.87 2.08 1.42
CA SER A 154 -1.39 3.24 2.15
C SER A 154 -0.63 4.52 1.78
N PHE A 155 0.70 4.47 1.80
CA PHE A 155 1.58 5.58 1.45
C PHE A 155 1.48 5.96 -0.02
N GLY A 156 1.38 4.99 -0.93
CA GLY A 156 1.17 5.26 -2.35
C GLY A 156 -0.15 5.98 -2.64
N ARG A 157 -1.25 5.59 -1.96
CA ARG A 157 -2.53 6.32 -2.05
C ARG A 157 -2.40 7.76 -1.56
N TYR A 158 -1.71 7.95 -0.44
CA TYR A 158 -1.45 9.27 0.13
C TYR A 158 -0.66 10.18 -0.82
N VAL A 159 0.41 9.66 -1.43
CA VAL A 159 1.19 10.41 -2.43
C VAL A 159 0.32 10.78 -3.64
N GLY A 160 -0.55 9.88 -4.10
CA GLY A 160 -1.50 10.17 -5.18
C GLY A 160 -2.52 11.24 -4.82
N GLU A 161 -3.02 11.25 -3.58
CA GLU A 161 -3.91 12.31 -3.07
C GLU A 161 -3.18 13.67 -3.05
N LEU A 162 -1.95 13.70 -2.52
CA LEU A 162 -1.12 14.90 -2.47
C LEU A 162 -0.85 15.47 -3.88
N GLU A 163 -0.63 14.60 -4.87
CA GLU A 163 -0.47 14.97 -6.28
C GLU A 163 -1.77 15.56 -6.86
N SER A 164 -2.93 14.96 -6.55
CA SER A 164 -4.23 15.42 -7.05
C SER A 164 -4.64 16.80 -6.52
N VAL A 165 -4.31 17.10 -5.26
CA VAL A 165 -4.62 18.39 -4.61
C VAL A 165 -3.73 19.50 -5.18
N LYS A 166 -2.50 19.16 -5.55
CA LYS A 166 -1.54 20.09 -6.13
C LYS A 166 -1.61 20.05 -7.66
N ARG A 167 -2.75 20.47 -8.24
CA ARG A 167 -2.93 20.63 -9.70
C ARG A 167 -1.81 21.50 -10.28
N GLY A 168 -0.74 20.90 -10.81
CA GLY A 168 0.46 21.60 -11.28
C GLY A 168 1.73 20.72 -11.28
N ARG A 169 2.90 21.33 -11.53
CA ARG A 169 4.19 20.61 -11.53
C ARG A 169 4.46 20.02 -10.13
N PRO A 170 4.74 18.71 -10.02
CA PRO A 170 5.02 18.10 -8.73
C PRO A 170 6.28 18.71 -8.11
N THR A 171 6.16 19.17 -6.87
CA THR A 171 7.31 19.66 -6.12
C THR A 171 8.35 18.57 -5.92
N SER A 172 9.59 18.98 -5.65
CA SER A 172 10.69 18.06 -5.29
C SER A 172 10.27 17.04 -4.24
N ALA A 173 9.56 17.47 -3.19
CA ALA A 173 9.05 16.58 -2.14
C ALA A 173 8.09 15.48 -2.64
N ILE A 174 7.18 15.79 -3.57
CA ILE A 174 6.23 14.82 -4.13
C ILE A 174 6.97 13.82 -5.02
N ARG A 175 7.92 14.31 -5.84
CA ARG A 175 8.77 13.45 -6.66
C ARG A 175 9.60 12.49 -5.81
N GLN A 176 10.20 12.98 -4.72
CA GLN A 176 10.94 12.16 -3.76
C GLN A 176 10.04 11.12 -3.09
N ALA A 177 8.81 11.50 -2.69
CA ALA A 177 7.87 10.56 -2.10
C ALA A 177 7.45 9.46 -3.10
N LYS A 178 7.26 9.80 -4.38
CA LYS A 178 6.97 8.83 -5.44
C LYS A 178 8.14 7.87 -5.68
N GLN A 179 9.36 8.40 -5.79
CA GLN A 179 10.57 7.58 -5.88
C GLN A 179 10.72 6.65 -4.67
N THR A 180 10.36 7.13 -3.48
CA THR A 180 10.34 6.33 -2.26
C THR A 180 9.32 5.19 -2.39
N VAL A 181 8.09 5.46 -2.83
CA VAL A 181 7.07 4.42 -3.07
C VAL A 181 7.57 3.36 -4.06
N ASP A 182 8.19 3.77 -5.17
CA ASP A 182 8.69 2.85 -6.18
C ASP A 182 9.85 1.99 -5.65
N HIS A 183 10.78 2.59 -4.91
CA HIS A 183 11.85 1.88 -4.21
C HIS A 183 11.28 0.84 -3.24
N LEU A 184 10.30 1.21 -2.43
CA LEU A 184 9.69 0.30 -1.46
C LEU A 184 8.92 -0.84 -2.13
N ARG A 185 8.29 -0.60 -3.28
CA ARG A 185 7.66 -1.65 -4.09
C ARG A 185 8.69 -2.66 -4.59
N GLN A 186 9.83 -2.18 -5.08
CA GLN A 186 10.94 -3.05 -5.50
C GLN A 186 11.47 -3.87 -4.31
N MET A 187 11.67 -3.24 -3.16
CA MET A 187 12.05 -3.94 -1.94
C MET A 187 11.02 -5.01 -1.55
N SER A 188 9.73 -4.68 -1.57
CA SER A 188 8.67 -5.65 -1.27
C SER A 188 8.69 -6.85 -2.21
N ALA A 189 9.05 -6.67 -3.48
CA ALA A 189 9.21 -7.75 -4.44
C ALA A 189 10.46 -8.61 -4.16
N GLU A 190 11.58 -8.00 -3.75
CA GLU A 190 12.77 -8.73 -3.28
C GLU A 190 12.46 -9.55 -2.01
N LEU A 191 11.79 -8.95 -1.02
CA LEU A 191 11.41 -9.67 0.21
C LEU A 191 10.55 -10.89 -0.12
N GLN A 192 9.63 -10.78 -1.08
CA GLN A 192 8.83 -11.92 -1.54
C GLN A 192 9.69 -13.02 -2.15
N ARG A 193 10.64 -12.69 -3.01
CA ARG A 193 11.57 -13.66 -3.59
C ARG A 193 12.37 -14.40 -2.51
N GLU A 194 12.81 -13.70 -1.47
CA GLU A 194 13.50 -14.33 -0.34
C GLU A 194 12.61 -15.25 0.49
N ILE A 195 11.34 -14.90 0.69
CA ILE A 195 10.35 -15.79 1.31
C ILE A 195 10.18 -17.05 0.46
N ASP A 196 10.03 -16.91 -0.86
CA ASP A 196 9.83 -18.05 -1.76
C ASP A 196 11.04 -18.99 -1.79
N ARG A 197 12.26 -18.44 -1.82
CA ARG A 197 13.51 -19.21 -1.69
C ARG A 197 13.58 -19.97 -0.36
N SER A 198 13.25 -19.31 0.75
CA SER A 198 13.26 -19.92 2.09
C SER A 198 12.19 -21.00 2.21
N ARG A 199 11.02 -20.80 1.62
CA ARG A 199 9.94 -21.79 1.55
C ARG A 199 10.39 -23.04 0.81
N SER A 200 11.01 -22.89 -0.37
CA SER A 200 11.54 -24.03 -1.12
C SER A 200 12.58 -24.84 -0.31
N SER A 201 13.44 -24.14 0.44
CA SER A 201 14.45 -24.77 1.31
C SER A 201 13.78 -25.56 2.45
N LEU A 202 12.76 -24.98 3.08
CA LEU A 202 11.97 -25.65 4.13
C LEU A 202 11.19 -26.85 3.60
N ASP A 203 10.59 -26.74 2.41
CA ASP A 203 9.87 -27.86 1.78
C ASP A 203 10.83 -29.02 1.48
N SER A 204 12.04 -28.72 0.97
CA SER A 204 13.10 -29.72 0.77
C SER A 204 13.52 -30.40 2.09
N HIS A 205 13.74 -29.61 3.14
CA HIS A 205 14.07 -30.12 4.47
C HIS A 205 12.96 -31.02 5.04
N ASN A 206 11.71 -30.59 4.96
CA ASN A 206 10.56 -31.37 5.42
C ASN A 206 10.44 -32.69 4.64
N ASN A 207 10.69 -32.66 3.34
CA ASN A 207 10.73 -33.87 2.52
C ASN A 207 11.85 -34.82 2.98
N GLN A 208 13.08 -34.32 3.21
CA GLN A 208 14.16 -35.17 3.72
C GLN A 208 13.87 -35.74 5.11
N THR A 209 13.24 -34.95 5.98
CA THR A 209 12.78 -35.39 7.32
C THR A 209 11.79 -36.55 7.18
N LYS A 210 10.82 -36.43 6.27
CA LYS A 210 9.84 -37.48 5.96
C LYS A 210 10.53 -38.74 5.42
N LEU A 211 11.44 -38.59 4.48
CA LEU A 211 12.19 -39.72 3.91
C LEU A 211 13.07 -40.41 4.97
N LEU A 212 13.61 -39.66 5.94
CA LEU A 212 14.31 -40.26 7.08
C LEU A 212 13.36 -41.08 7.96
N LYS A 213 12.15 -40.58 8.23
CA LYS A 213 11.11 -41.33 8.96
C LYS A 213 10.78 -42.66 8.26
N GLU A 214 10.61 -42.63 6.94
CA GLU A 214 10.34 -43.82 6.13
C GLU A 214 11.55 -44.76 6.10
N HIS A 215 12.77 -44.23 5.99
CA HIS A 215 14.00 -45.03 6.07
C HIS A 215 14.13 -45.78 7.40
N ILE A 216 13.82 -45.13 8.53
CA ILE A 216 13.83 -45.78 9.85
C ILE A 216 12.81 -46.93 9.89
N ARG A 217 11.60 -46.72 9.35
CA ARG A 217 10.56 -47.76 9.27
C ARG A 217 11.04 -48.98 8.46
N ASP A 218 11.66 -48.73 7.30
CA ASP A 218 11.94 -49.77 6.31
C ASP A 218 13.30 -50.45 6.52
N ARG A 219 14.26 -49.79 7.17
CA ARG A 219 15.66 -50.25 7.27
C ARG A 219 16.15 -50.56 8.69
N CYS A 220 15.34 -50.32 9.72
CA CYS A 220 15.67 -50.63 11.12
C CYS A 220 14.79 -51.75 11.73
N GLY A 221 14.25 -52.64 10.88
CA GLY A 221 13.54 -53.85 11.27
C GLY A 221 12.35 -53.61 12.22
N GLY A 222 12.12 -54.54 13.15
CA GLY A 222 10.93 -54.52 14.02
C GLY A 222 10.90 -53.32 14.98
N ARG A 223 12.07 -52.77 15.34
CA ARG A 223 12.15 -51.54 16.13
C ARG A 223 11.73 -50.32 15.32
N GLY A 224 12.19 -50.22 14.08
CA GLY A 224 11.79 -49.18 13.13
C GLY A 224 10.29 -49.10 12.93
N GLN A 225 9.65 -50.24 12.69
CA GLN A 225 8.20 -50.34 12.49
C GLN A 225 7.40 -49.90 13.72
N ARG A 226 7.76 -50.39 14.92
CA ARG A 226 7.08 -49.98 16.17
C ARG A 226 7.18 -48.49 16.41
N TRP A 227 8.38 -47.93 16.30
CA TRP A 227 8.61 -46.49 16.44
C TRP A 227 7.79 -45.66 15.45
N TYR A 228 7.72 -46.09 14.19
CA TYR A 228 6.94 -45.40 13.16
C TYR A 228 5.44 -45.39 13.53
N LEU A 229 4.89 -46.54 13.93
CA LEU A 229 3.48 -46.65 14.33
C LEU A 229 3.17 -45.77 15.54
N GLU A 230 4.01 -45.78 16.57
CA GLU A 230 3.87 -44.93 17.75
C GLU A 230 3.96 -43.42 17.40
N LEU A 231 4.82 -43.06 16.45
CA LEU A 231 4.95 -41.68 15.98
C LEU A 231 3.71 -41.22 15.21
N GLU A 232 3.17 -42.05 14.31
CA GLU A 232 1.95 -41.75 13.57
C GLU A 232 0.73 -41.65 14.50
N GLN A 233 0.61 -42.55 15.49
CA GLN A 233 -0.44 -42.47 16.51
C GLN A 233 -0.37 -41.16 17.31
N ARG A 234 0.81 -40.76 17.77
CA ARG A 234 1.00 -39.46 18.46
C ARG A 234 0.67 -38.27 17.57
N THR A 235 1.00 -38.36 16.27
CA THR A 235 0.71 -37.30 15.31
C THR A 235 -0.79 -37.19 15.04
N ALA A 236 -1.49 -38.33 14.92
CA ALA A 236 -2.93 -38.38 14.76
C ALA A 236 -3.67 -37.82 15.99
N ALA A 237 -3.22 -38.15 17.20
CA ALA A 237 -3.79 -37.64 18.45
C ALA A 237 -3.63 -36.12 18.63
N ARG A 238 -2.59 -35.52 18.04
CA ARG A 238 -2.33 -34.07 18.10
C ARG A 238 -3.11 -33.24 17.09
N LYS A 239 -3.66 -33.86 16.03
CA LYS A 239 -4.50 -33.10 15.09
C LYS A 239 -5.76 -32.67 15.86
N PRO A 240 -6.05 -31.37 15.99
CA PRO A 240 -7.30 -30.95 16.60
C PRO A 240 -8.44 -31.58 15.80
N ARG A 241 -9.38 -32.26 16.50
CA ARG A 241 -10.65 -32.65 15.89
C ARG A 241 -11.25 -31.36 15.36
N THR A 242 -11.19 -31.19 14.05
CA THR A 242 -11.86 -30.10 13.37
C THR A 242 -13.33 -30.40 13.52
N THR A 243 -13.92 -29.94 14.62
CA THR A 243 -15.37 -29.83 14.76
C THR A 243 -15.79 -28.82 13.72
N ARG A 244 -16.20 -29.33 12.55
CA ARG A 244 -17.11 -28.63 11.66
C ARG A 244 -18.40 -28.41 12.48
N SER A 245 -18.55 -27.20 12.99
CA SER A 245 -19.85 -26.61 13.35
C SER A 245 -20.24 -25.65 12.24
#